data_AF-A7I639-F1
#
_entry.id   AF-A7I639-F1
#
_cell.length_a   1.000
_cell.length_b   1.000
_cell.length_c   1.000
_cell.angle_alpha   90.00
_cell.angle_beta   90.00
_cell.angle_gamma   90.00
#
_symmetry.space_group_name_H-M   'P 1'
#
loop_
_entity.id
_entity.type
_entity.pdbx_description
1 polymer ?
#
loop_
_entity_poly.entity_id
_entity_poly.type
_entity_poly.pdbx_seq_one_letter_code
_entity_poly.pdbx_strand_id
1 'polypeptide(L)'
;MIILGVPPVGALDATYQVLPNATSYAARVDITGASDYLFADTDMLGENVPVSVTNVTLIAENGTPVDVNWTKPWNAPSSISFPKGNYTVAYVAPLSNNQIQESYFSPYNVSVNLPGEYDVRNPLLAGLSQGANVTRLPDNSTVVSWNQTTSFEIRFYDQAREDLLYLFAEFMVILATILLLPFFLTRKPPEE
;
A
#
# COMPACT_ATOMS: atom_id res chain seq x y z
N MET A 1 33.60 -16.35 27.87
CA MET A 1 32.74 -15.25 27.37
C MET A 1 31.91 -15.82 26.23
N ILE A 2 30.68 -16.24 26.53
CA ILE A 2 29.76 -16.83 25.53
C ILE A 2 29.08 -15.65 24.84
N ILE A 3 29.40 -15.42 23.57
CA ILE A 3 28.66 -14.47 22.74
C ILE A 3 27.35 -15.17 22.40
N LEU A 4 26.27 -14.82 23.10
CA LEU A 4 24.92 -15.10 22.62
C LEU A 4 24.75 -14.28 21.33
N GLY A 5 24.85 -14.95 20.19
CA GLY A 5 24.36 -14.40 18.93
C GLY A 5 22.85 -14.27 19.07
N VAL A 6 22.37 -13.03 19.28
CA VAL A 6 20.96 -12.70 19.08
C VAL A 6 20.67 -13.06 17.62
N PRO A 7 19.76 -14.02 17.32
CA PRO A 7 19.40 -14.28 15.94
C PRO A 7 18.91 -12.96 15.34
N PRO A 8 19.23 -12.67 14.07
CA PRO A 8 18.62 -11.53 13.40
C PRO A 8 17.12 -11.70 13.58
N VAL A 9 16.48 -10.73 14.24
CA VAL A 9 15.02 -10.69 14.31
C VAL A 9 14.58 -10.64 12.86
N GLY A 10 14.09 -11.77 12.35
CA GLY A 10 13.53 -11.85 11.01
C GLY A 10 12.43 -10.80 10.94
N ALA A 11 12.46 -9.97 9.91
CA ALA A 11 11.33 -9.07 9.66
C ALA A 11 10.07 -9.93 9.51
N LEU A 12 9.00 -9.50 10.17
CA LEU A 12 7.69 -10.18 10.12
C LEU A 12 7.08 -10.01 8.74
N ASP A 13 6.20 -10.92 8.32
CA ASP A 13 5.62 -10.83 6.99
C ASP A 13 4.25 -10.14 7.01
N ALA A 14 4.00 -9.28 6.04
CA ALA A 14 2.71 -8.65 5.79
C ALA A 14 2.37 -8.76 4.30
N THR A 15 1.25 -9.40 4.00
CA THR A 15 0.77 -9.62 2.62
C THR A 15 -0.56 -8.95 2.42
N TYR A 16 -0.66 -8.16 1.36
CA TYR A 16 -1.87 -7.46 0.94
C TYR A 16 -2.24 -7.93 -0.46
N GLN A 17 -3.50 -8.30 -0.65
CA GLN A 17 -4.04 -8.71 -1.94
C GLN A 17 -5.21 -7.81 -2.28
N VAL A 18 -5.04 -7.00 -3.33
CA VAL A 18 -6.14 -6.19 -3.85
C VAL A 18 -7.15 -7.13 -4.53
N LEU A 19 -8.42 -7.03 -4.13
CA LEU A 19 -9.48 -7.86 -4.68
C LEU A 19 -9.90 -7.36 -6.08
N PRO A 20 -10.54 -8.22 -6.90
CA PRO A 20 -11.10 -7.79 -8.18
C PRO A 20 -12.02 -6.58 -7.97
N ASN A 21 -11.88 -5.55 -8.82
CA ASN A 21 -12.51 -4.22 -8.73
C ASN A 21 -11.83 -3.16 -7.83
N ALA A 22 -10.75 -3.50 -7.10
CA ALA A 22 -10.03 -2.57 -6.21
C ALA A 22 -10.92 -1.75 -5.25
N THR A 23 -12.04 -2.31 -4.83
CA THR A 23 -12.90 -1.71 -3.78
C THR A 23 -12.48 -2.13 -2.38
N SER A 24 -11.67 -3.18 -2.28
CA SER A 24 -11.24 -3.78 -1.03
C SER A 24 -9.94 -4.56 -1.23
N TYR A 25 -9.25 -4.80 -0.13
CA TYR A 25 -8.05 -5.63 -0.09
C TYR A 25 -8.15 -6.64 1.05
N ALA A 26 -7.56 -7.82 0.85
CA ALA A 26 -7.36 -8.82 1.88
C ALA A 26 -5.94 -8.70 2.42
N ALA A 27 -5.80 -8.54 3.73
CA ALA A 27 -4.51 -8.46 4.40
C ALA A 27 -4.25 -9.71 5.24
N ARG A 28 -2.99 -10.09 5.34
CA ARG A 28 -2.44 -11.10 6.24
C ARG A 28 -1.20 -10.53 6.89
N VAL A 29 -1.24 -10.32 8.20
CA VAL A 29 -0.16 -9.67 8.95
C VAL A 29 0.27 -10.57 10.09
N ASP A 30 1.56 -10.89 10.13
CA ASP A 30 2.14 -11.67 11.21
C ASP A 30 2.42 -10.79 12.43
N ILE A 31 2.07 -11.29 13.60
CA ILE A 31 2.17 -10.58 14.86
C ILE A 31 2.98 -11.44 15.81
N THR A 32 3.98 -10.86 16.46
CA THR A 32 4.77 -11.56 17.49
C THR A 32 4.68 -10.90 18.84
N GLY A 33 4.28 -11.67 19.85
CA GLY A 33 4.28 -11.25 21.24
C GLY A 33 3.33 -10.10 21.57
N ALA A 34 2.32 -9.83 20.74
CA ALA A 34 1.29 -8.84 21.04
C ALA A 34 0.09 -9.47 21.75
N SER A 35 -0.69 -8.63 22.44
CA SER A 35 -1.95 -8.98 23.12
C SER A 35 -3.18 -8.37 22.43
N ASP A 36 -2.93 -7.52 21.45
CA ASP A 36 -3.92 -6.67 20.82
C ASP A 36 -3.45 -6.28 19.43
N TYR A 37 -4.42 -6.05 18.55
CA TYR A 37 -4.19 -5.55 17.21
C TYR A 37 -5.21 -4.47 16.88
N LEU A 38 -4.72 -3.34 16.39
CA LEU A 38 -5.49 -2.16 16.05
C LEU A 38 -5.68 -2.11 14.53
N PHE A 39 -6.92 -1.97 14.07
CA PHE A 39 -7.25 -1.78 12.66
C PHE A 39 -7.32 -0.28 12.35
N ALA A 40 -6.19 0.30 11.97
CA ALA A 40 -6.09 1.72 11.62
C ALA A 40 -5.12 1.92 10.45
N ASP A 41 -5.50 2.79 9.51
CA ASP A 41 -4.59 3.31 8.49
C ASP A 41 -3.83 4.51 9.05
N THR A 42 -2.72 4.88 8.41
CA THR A 42 -1.94 6.08 8.74
C THR A 42 -2.31 7.25 7.83
N ASP A 43 -2.79 8.38 8.38
CA ASP A 43 -3.03 9.61 7.59
C ASP A 43 -1.73 10.39 7.30
N MET A 44 -1.81 11.45 6.49
CA MET A 44 -0.72 12.35 6.11
C MET A 44 0.05 12.97 7.29
N LEU A 45 -0.58 13.07 8.47
CA LEU A 45 0.03 13.58 9.70
C LEU A 45 0.51 12.47 10.65
N GLY A 46 0.41 11.20 10.24
CA GLY A 46 0.73 10.05 11.09
C GLY A 46 -0.36 9.66 12.08
N GLU A 47 -1.57 10.21 11.92
CA GLU A 47 -2.71 9.90 12.80
C GLU A 47 -3.39 8.59 12.39
N ASN A 48 -3.92 7.87 13.38
CA ASN A 48 -4.64 6.61 13.17
C ASN A 48 -6.06 6.88 12.67
N VAL A 49 -6.34 6.49 11.44
CA VAL A 49 -7.69 6.60 10.84
C VAL A 49 -8.43 5.27 11.01
N PRO A 50 -9.66 5.27 11.57
CA PRO A 50 -10.43 4.04 11.74
C PRO A 50 -10.73 3.33 10.40
N VAL A 51 -10.28 2.07 10.27
CA VAL A 51 -10.60 1.23 9.10
C VAL A 51 -11.76 0.31 9.44
N SER A 52 -12.77 0.27 8.55
CA SER A 52 -13.93 -0.62 8.70
C SER A 52 -13.60 -2.01 8.16
N VAL A 53 -13.02 -2.88 9.00
CA VAL A 53 -12.63 -4.24 8.61
C VAL A 53 -13.78 -5.24 8.69
N THR A 54 -13.70 -6.28 7.86
CA THR A 54 -14.62 -7.41 7.77
C THR A 54 -13.85 -8.73 7.69
N ASN A 55 -14.50 -9.86 7.97
CA ASN A 55 -13.89 -11.20 7.91
C ASN A 55 -12.57 -11.32 8.68
N VAL A 56 -12.51 -10.76 9.89
CA VAL A 56 -11.33 -10.84 10.75
C VAL A 56 -11.19 -12.24 11.31
N THR A 57 -10.03 -12.85 11.11
CA THR A 57 -9.67 -14.15 11.67
C THR A 57 -8.26 -14.09 12.25
N LEU A 58 -8.09 -14.62 13.46
CA LEU A 58 -6.80 -14.79 14.10
C LEU A 58 -6.38 -16.26 14.00
N ILE A 59 -5.22 -16.52 13.41
CA ILE A 59 -4.70 -17.88 13.20
C ILE A 59 -3.41 -18.01 14.01
N ALA A 60 -3.34 -18.98 14.91
CA ALA A 60 -2.12 -19.29 15.63
C ALA A 60 -1.10 -20.03 14.72
N GLU A 61 0.17 -20.08 15.14
CA GLU A 61 1.26 -20.72 14.38
C GLU A 61 0.98 -22.19 14.00
N ASN A 62 0.15 -22.88 14.80
CA ASN A 62 -0.31 -24.25 14.56
C ASN A 62 -1.48 -24.36 13.57
N GLY A 63 -1.93 -23.25 12.98
CA GLY A 63 -3.05 -23.18 12.05
C GLY A 63 -4.44 -23.21 12.70
N THR A 64 -4.55 -23.21 14.05
CA THR A 64 -5.86 -23.18 14.70
C THR A 64 -6.40 -21.76 14.78
N PRO A 65 -7.67 -21.53 14.38
CA PRO A 65 -8.36 -20.28 14.63
C PRO A 65 -8.47 -20.01 16.13
N VAL A 66 -8.25 -18.77 16.55
CA VAL A 66 -8.34 -18.34 17.94
C VAL A 66 -9.47 -17.33 18.08
N ASP A 67 -10.30 -17.51 19.10
CA ASP A 67 -11.36 -16.55 19.41
C ASP A 67 -10.76 -15.22 19.87
N VAL A 68 -11.34 -14.13 19.37
CA VAL A 68 -10.90 -12.77 19.66
C VAL A 68 -12.01 -11.96 20.31
N ASN A 69 -11.62 -11.14 21.28
CA ASN A 69 -12.54 -10.16 21.86
C ASN A 69 -12.48 -8.88 21.04
N TRP A 70 -13.60 -8.53 20.43
CA TRP A 70 -13.69 -7.33 19.60
C TRP A 70 -14.04 -6.11 20.44
N THR A 71 -13.25 -5.05 20.29
CA THR A 71 -13.52 -3.74 20.90
C THR A 71 -13.71 -2.71 19.80
N LYS A 72 -14.84 -2.01 19.81
CA LYS A 72 -15.14 -0.91 18.88
C LYS A 72 -15.59 0.32 19.67
N PRO A 73 -14.67 1.19 20.09
CA PRO A 73 -15.02 2.42 20.79
C PRO A 73 -15.70 3.42 19.85
N TRP A 74 -16.53 4.30 20.40
CA TRP A 74 -17.13 5.40 19.64
C TRP A 74 -16.03 6.36 19.17
N ASN A 75 -15.94 6.62 17.86
CA ASN A 75 -14.91 7.46 17.23
C ASN A 75 -13.45 7.02 17.42
N ALA A 76 -13.18 5.71 17.61
CA ALA A 76 -11.83 5.18 17.61
C ALA A 76 -11.69 4.00 16.63
N PRO A 77 -10.45 3.65 16.23
CA PRO A 77 -10.22 2.46 15.42
C PRO A 77 -10.69 1.20 16.16
N SER A 78 -11.15 0.23 15.39
CA SER A 78 -11.53 -1.06 15.97
C SER A 78 -10.28 -1.82 16.38
N SER A 79 -10.35 -2.58 17.47
CA SER A 79 -9.27 -3.45 17.90
C SER A 79 -9.77 -4.83 18.30
N ILE A 80 -8.88 -5.81 18.19
CA ILE A 80 -9.08 -7.14 18.76
C ILE A 80 -8.08 -7.37 19.88
N SER A 81 -8.52 -8.06 20.93
CA SER A 81 -7.66 -8.48 22.04
C SER A 81 -7.61 -10.00 22.13
N PHE A 82 -6.43 -10.53 22.38
CA PHE A 82 -6.14 -11.97 22.38
C PHE A 82 -5.01 -12.30 23.38
N PRO A 83 -4.88 -13.57 23.82
CA PRO A 83 -3.79 -13.98 24.71
C PRO A 83 -2.45 -13.70 24.06
N LYS A 84 -1.49 -13.16 24.82
CA LYS A 84 -0.16 -12.81 24.30
C LYS A 84 0.50 -14.00 23.61
N GLY A 85 0.88 -13.84 22.33
CA GLY A 85 1.44 -14.92 21.53
C GLY A 85 1.82 -14.50 20.12
N ASN A 86 2.13 -15.48 19.28
CA ASN A 86 2.45 -15.28 17.86
C ASN A 86 1.27 -15.74 17.02
N TYR A 87 0.77 -14.86 16.16
CA TYR A 87 -0.43 -15.10 15.38
C TYR A 87 -0.33 -14.42 14.03
N THR A 88 -1.09 -14.91 13.06
CA THR A 88 -1.36 -14.20 11.82
C THR A 88 -2.78 -13.67 11.86
N VAL A 89 -2.94 -12.36 11.70
CA VAL A 89 -4.26 -11.73 11.55
C VAL A 89 -4.56 -11.64 10.06
N ALA A 90 -5.71 -12.19 9.66
CA ALA A 90 -6.26 -11.99 8.33
C ALA A 90 -7.54 -11.18 8.40
N TYR A 91 -7.69 -10.18 7.52
CA TYR A 91 -8.86 -9.31 7.47
C TYR A 91 -9.10 -8.79 6.05
N VAL A 92 -10.31 -8.30 5.80
CA VAL A 92 -10.66 -7.59 4.57
C VAL A 92 -11.04 -6.15 4.92
N ALA A 93 -10.37 -5.20 4.28
CA ALA A 93 -10.61 -3.77 4.47
C ALA A 93 -11.09 -3.12 3.15
N PRO A 94 -11.93 -2.08 3.23
CA PRO A 94 -12.29 -1.28 2.07
C PRO A 94 -11.04 -0.54 1.58
N LEU A 95 -10.94 -0.41 0.27
CA LEU A 95 -9.90 0.37 -0.39
C LEU A 95 -10.51 1.68 -0.87
N SER A 96 -9.83 2.79 -0.59
CA SER A 96 -10.21 4.10 -1.11
C SER A 96 -9.09 4.68 -1.95
N ASN A 97 -9.45 5.41 -3.00
CA ASN A 97 -8.51 6.13 -3.89
C ASN A 97 -7.41 5.28 -4.53
N ASN A 98 -7.57 3.95 -4.60
CA ASN A 98 -6.54 3.01 -5.07
C ASN A 98 -5.21 3.18 -4.33
N GLN A 99 -5.27 3.47 -3.02
CA GLN A 99 -4.12 3.70 -2.18
C GLN A 99 -4.18 2.80 -0.93
N ILE A 100 -3.03 2.20 -0.60
CA ILE A 100 -2.81 1.49 0.66
C ILE A 100 -1.60 2.13 1.33
N GLN A 101 -1.75 2.46 2.61
CA GLN A 101 -0.68 3.05 3.41
C GLN A 101 -0.77 2.52 4.82
N GLU A 102 0.33 1.97 5.31
CA GLU A 102 0.40 1.34 6.62
C GLU A 102 1.75 1.62 7.28
N SER A 103 1.74 1.63 8.62
CA SER A 103 2.92 1.83 9.45
C SER A 103 3.01 0.74 10.52
N TYR A 104 4.23 0.30 10.80
CA TYR A 104 4.54 -0.78 11.73
C TYR A 104 5.51 -0.31 12.80
N PHE A 105 5.36 -0.84 14.02
CA PHE A 105 6.29 -0.59 15.13
C PHE A 105 7.64 -1.30 14.96
N SER A 106 7.69 -2.36 14.15
CA SER A 106 8.89 -3.13 13.82
C SER A 106 9.03 -3.27 12.31
N PRO A 107 10.21 -3.64 11.77
CA PRO A 107 10.37 -3.86 10.34
C PRO A 107 9.61 -5.12 9.85
N TYR A 108 8.90 -5.00 8.74
CA TYR A 108 8.19 -6.08 8.06
C TYR A 108 8.68 -6.29 6.62
N ASN A 109 8.57 -7.51 6.10
CA ASN A 109 8.58 -7.77 4.67
C ASN A 109 7.16 -7.62 4.16
N VAL A 110 6.94 -6.59 3.37
CA VAL A 110 5.62 -6.27 2.84
C VAL A 110 5.54 -6.77 1.41
N SER A 111 4.45 -7.45 1.06
CA SER A 111 4.12 -7.78 -0.32
C SER A 111 2.69 -7.34 -0.63
N VAL A 112 2.51 -6.64 -1.75
CA VAL A 112 1.22 -6.18 -2.25
C VAL A 112 1.01 -6.79 -3.63
N ASN A 113 -0.04 -7.59 -3.79
CA ASN A 113 -0.43 -8.17 -5.06
C ASN A 113 -1.57 -7.36 -5.69
N LEU A 114 -1.32 -6.88 -6.90
CA LEU A 114 -2.25 -6.13 -7.73
C LEU A 114 -2.75 -6.99 -8.89
N PRO A 115 -4.06 -7.04 -9.14
CA PRO A 115 -4.63 -7.61 -10.36
C PRO A 115 -4.08 -6.92 -11.61
N GLY A 116 -4.02 -7.64 -12.74
CA GLY A 116 -3.42 -7.13 -13.98
C GLY A 116 -4.14 -5.97 -14.67
N GLU A 117 -5.31 -5.56 -14.14
CA GLU A 117 -6.03 -4.35 -14.57
C GLU A 117 -5.44 -3.07 -13.97
N TYR A 118 -4.59 -3.19 -12.94
CA TYR A 118 -3.97 -2.08 -12.24
C TYR A 118 -2.46 -2.05 -12.44
N ASP A 119 -1.90 -0.84 -12.44
CA ASP A 119 -0.49 -0.61 -12.67
C ASP A 119 0.08 0.45 -11.69
N VAL A 120 1.40 0.42 -11.53
CA VAL A 120 2.19 1.30 -10.63
C VAL A 120 3.40 1.92 -11.32
N ARG A 121 3.59 1.68 -12.62
CA ARG A 121 4.81 2.08 -13.35
C ARG A 121 4.85 3.54 -13.77
N ASN A 122 3.70 4.18 -13.99
CA ASN A 122 3.65 5.58 -14.39
C ASN A 122 3.82 6.48 -13.15
N PRO A 123 4.95 7.20 -12.99
CA PRO A 123 5.22 8.00 -11.79
C PRO A 123 4.31 9.23 -11.64
N LEU A 124 3.56 9.60 -12.68
CA LEU A 124 2.59 10.70 -12.61
C LEU A 124 1.25 10.27 -12.00
N LEU A 125 0.96 8.96 -11.99
CA LEU A 125 -0.31 8.39 -11.52
C LEU A 125 -0.13 7.50 -10.30
N ALA A 126 0.98 6.77 -10.24
CA ALA A 126 1.33 5.89 -9.16
C ALA A 126 2.13 6.61 -8.07
N GLY A 127 2.06 6.06 -6.86
CA GLY A 127 2.90 6.44 -5.73
C GLY A 127 3.49 5.19 -5.13
N LEU A 128 4.80 5.17 -4.89
CA LEU A 128 5.50 4.06 -4.25
C LEU A 128 6.44 4.63 -3.20
N SER A 129 6.35 4.14 -1.97
CA SER A 129 7.33 4.45 -0.94
C SER A 129 8.71 3.90 -1.30
N GLN A 130 9.75 4.49 -0.71
CA GLN A 130 11.14 4.09 -0.97
C GLN A 130 11.38 2.61 -0.63
N GLY A 131 12.25 1.96 -1.40
CA GLY A 131 12.56 0.54 -1.22
C GLY A 131 11.57 -0.43 -1.88
N ALA A 132 10.58 0.08 -2.62
CA ALA A 132 9.67 -0.74 -3.40
C ALA A 132 10.39 -1.47 -4.53
N ASN A 133 10.16 -2.77 -4.64
CA ASN A 133 10.57 -3.61 -5.76
C ASN A 133 9.32 -4.14 -6.50
N VAL A 134 9.17 -3.75 -7.75
CA VAL A 134 8.00 -4.07 -8.59
C VAL A 134 8.35 -5.22 -9.53
N THR A 135 7.59 -6.31 -9.44
CA THR A 135 7.75 -7.49 -10.30
C THR A 135 6.42 -7.81 -10.97
N ARG A 136 6.41 -7.87 -12.30
CA ARG A 136 5.24 -8.33 -13.07
C ARG A 136 5.30 -9.83 -13.25
N LEU A 137 4.23 -10.52 -12.88
CA LEU A 137 4.11 -11.96 -12.98
C LEU A 137 3.59 -12.39 -14.36
N PRO A 138 3.81 -13.66 -14.77
CA PRO A 138 3.36 -14.19 -16.06
C PRO A 138 1.83 -14.19 -16.25
N ASP A 139 1.07 -14.17 -15.14
CA ASP A 139 -0.39 -14.07 -15.12
C ASP A 139 -0.89 -12.61 -15.26
N ASN A 140 0.01 -11.70 -15.64
CA ASN A 140 -0.21 -10.27 -15.79
C ASN A 140 -0.49 -9.51 -14.48
N SER A 141 -0.45 -10.17 -13.32
CA SER A 141 -0.52 -9.49 -12.02
C SER A 141 0.80 -8.79 -11.69
N THR A 142 0.74 -7.81 -10.80
CA THR A 142 1.92 -7.06 -10.35
C THR A 142 2.11 -7.25 -8.86
N VAL A 143 3.29 -7.71 -8.46
CA VAL A 143 3.68 -7.82 -7.05
C VAL A 143 4.65 -6.69 -6.74
N VAL A 144 4.30 -5.89 -5.74
CA VAL A 144 5.18 -4.87 -5.19
C VAL A 144 5.63 -5.32 -3.82
N SER A 145 6.93 -5.30 -3.57
CA SER A 145 7.52 -5.80 -2.32
C SER A 145 8.47 -4.81 -1.68
N TRP A 146 8.51 -4.80 -0.35
CA TRP A 146 9.46 -4.04 0.45
C TRP A 146 10.13 -5.01 1.43
N ASN A 147 11.45 -4.87 1.58
CA ASN A 147 12.23 -5.71 2.48
C ASN A 147 12.58 -4.92 3.74
N GLN A 148 12.20 -5.43 4.92
CA GLN A 148 12.44 -4.81 6.23
C GLN A 148 12.00 -3.34 6.33
N THR A 149 10.76 -3.02 5.96
CA THR A 149 10.22 -1.66 6.06
C THR A 149 9.35 -1.46 7.31
N THR A 150 9.39 -0.27 7.91
CA THR A 150 8.50 0.13 9.02
C THR A 150 7.28 0.88 8.54
N SER A 151 7.23 1.28 7.27
CA SER A 151 6.04 1.86 6.66
C SER A 151 6.07 1.64 5.16
N PHE A 152 4.91 1.58 4.53
CA PHE A 152 4.83 1.58 3.07
C PHE A 152 3.65 2.38 2.59
N GLU A 153 3.78 2.88 1.38
CA GLU A 153 2.71 3.56 0.65
C GLU A 153 2.72 3.04 -0.78
N ILE A 154 1.55 2.65 -1.25
CA ILE A 154 1.31 2.29 -2.63
C ILE A 154 0.04 2.95 -3.12
N ARG A 155 0.16 3.67 -4.23
CA ARG A 155 -0.96 4.18 -5.01
C ARG A 155 -0.85 3.62 -6.42
N PHE A 156 -1.94 3.06 -6.89
CA PHE A 156 -2.04 2.42 -8.20
C PHE A 156 -3.17 3.02 -9.03
N TYR A 157 -3.15 2.77 -10.34
CA TYR A 157 -4.12 3.31 -11.28
C TYR A 157 -4.60 2.23 -12.23
N ASP A 158 -5.77 2.45 -12.82
CA ASP A 158 -6.35 1.63 -13.89
C ASP A 158 -6.04 2.23 -15.26
N GLN A 159 -6.23 1.43 -16.31
CA GLN A 159 -5.97 1.86 -17.69
C GLN A 159 -6.71 3.15 -18.07
N ALA A 160 -7.96 3.32 -17.61
CA ALA A 160 -8.76 4.49 -17.94
C ALA A 160 -8.14 5.81 -17.43
N ARG A 161 -7.51 5.80 -16.24
CA ARG A 161 -6.78 6.96 -15.74
C ARG A 161 -5.54 7.28 -16.57
N GLU A 162 -4.87 6.25 -17.09
CA GLU A 162 -3.72 6.43 -17.97
C GLU A 162 -4.13 7.02 -19.32
N ASP A 163 -5.20 6.51 -19.92
CA ASP A 163 -5.76 7.03 -21.17
C ASP A 163 -6.18 8.50 -21.02
N LEU A 164 -6.79 8.85 -19.88
CA LEU A 164 -7.16 10.24 -19.56
C LEU A 164 -5.93 11.15 -19.43
N LEU A 165 -4.83 10.65 -18.83
CA LEU A 165 -3.59 11.40 -18.73
C LEU A 165 -2.99 11.68 -20.11
N TYR A 166 -3.00 10.69 -21.01
CA TYR A 166 -2.53 10.89 -22.39
C TYR A 166 -3.40 11.89 -23.14
N LEU A 167 -4.72 11.79 -23.03
CA LEU A 167 -5.65 12.76 -23.62
C LEU A 167 -5.38 14.19 -23.12
N PHE A 168 -5.17 14.35 -21.81
CA PHE A 168 -4.81 15.64 -21.23
C PHE A 168 -3.48 16.17 -21.77
N ALA A 169 -2.45 15.32 -21.83
CA ALA A 169 -1.14 15.69 -22.34
C ALA A 169 -1.20 16.14 -23.81
N GLU A 170 -1.95 15.44 -24.66
CA GLU A 170 -2.17 15.81 -26.05
C GLU A 170 -2.81 17.20 -26.18
N PHE A 171 -3.87 17.46 -25.41
CA PHE A 171 -4.53 18.76 -25.39
C PHE A 171 -3.57 19.88 -24.96
N MET A 172 -2.77 19.64 -23.91
CA MET A 172 -1.78 20.61 -23.44
C MET A 172 -0.69 20.88 -24.48
N VAL A 173 -0.23 19.87 -25.23
CA VAL A 173 0.75 20.04 -26.31
C VAL A 173 0.19 20.88 -27.46
N ILE A 174 -1.06 20.65 -27.86
CA ILE A 174 -1.73 21.46 -28.90
C ILE A 174 -1.83 22.92 -28.46
N LEU A 175 -2.30 23.17 -27.23
CA LEU A 175 -2.40 24.52 -26.68
C LEU A 175 -1.03 25.21 -26.60
N ALA A 176 -0.01 24.51 -26.08
CA ALA A 176 1.34 25.02 -26.00
C ALA A 176 1.87 25.39 -27.39
N THR A 177 1.59 24.57 -28.41
CA THR A 177 2.00 24.84 -29.80
C THR A 177 1.33 26.11 -30.33
N ILE A 178 0.01 26.24 -30.18
CA ILE A 178 -0.74 27.42 -30.67
C ILE A 178 -0.26 28.71 -30.00
N LEU A 179 0.08 28.67 -28.72
CA LEU A 179 0.51 29.84 -27.96
C LEU A 179 1.99 30.18 -28.16
N LEU A 180 2.87 29.18 -28.16
CA LEU A 180 4.31 29.39 -28.19
C LEU A 180 4.86 29.56 -29.62
N LEU A 181 4.30 28.85 -30.60
CA LEU A 181 4.76 28.95 -31.99
C LEU A 181 4.77 30.40 -32.53
N PRO A 182 3.69 31.20 -32.42
CA PRO A 182 3.73 32.60 -32.86
C PRO A 182 4.71 33.45 -32.07
N PHE A 183 4.87 33.19 -30.76
CA PHE A 183 5.85 33.88 -29.93
C PHE A 183 7.29 33.65 -30.42
N PHE A 184 7.64 32.40 -30.76
CA PHE A 184 8.94 32.07 -31.30
C PHE A 184 9.15 32.60 -32.73
N LEU A 185 8.11 32.62 -33.56
CA LEU A 185 8.18 33.20 -34.92
C LEU A 185 8.32 34.73 -34.92
N THR A 186 7.86 35.42 -33.88
CA THR A 186 7.91 36.89 -33.79
C THR A 186 9.21 37.40 -33.16
N ARG A 187 10.02 36.54 -32.54
CA ARG A 187 11.33 36.92 -32.00
C ARG A 187 12.33 37.14 -33.14
N LYS A 188 12.77 38.39 -33.33
CA LYS A 188 13.97 38.69 -34.13
C LYS A 188 15.21 38.07 -33.46
N PRO A 189 16.17 37.53 -34.24
CA PRO A 189 17.45 37.11 -33.68
C PRO A 189 18.12 38.31 -32.98
N PRO A 190 18.84 38.09 -31.87
CA PRO A 190 19.60 39.15 -31.23
C PRO A 190 20.61 39.73 -32.23
N GLU A 191 20.59 41.04 -32.44
CA GLU A 191 21.61 41.74 -33.23
C GLU A 191 22.95 41.65 -32.45
N GLU A 192 23.97 41.04 -33.07
CA GLU A 192 25.37 41.06 -32.62
C GLU A 192 26.05 42.41 -32.93
#